data_AF-A0A838XZF6-F1
#
_entry.id   AF-A0A838XZF6-F1
#
_cell.length_a   1.000
_cell.length_b   1.000
_cell.length_c   1.000
_cell.angle_alpha   90.00
_cell.angle_beta   90.00
_cell.angle_gamma   90.00
#
_symmetry.space_group_name_H-M   'P 1'
#
loop_
_entity.id
_entity.type
_entity.pdbx_description
1 polymer ?
#
loop_
_entity_poly.entity_id
_entity_poly.type
_entity_poly.pdbx_seq_one_letter_code
_entity_poly.pdbx_strand_id
1 'polypeptide(L)'
;MPGRSSIILAIAGLALINGLFNPLLLPQTSAAIILLAPGLLLRSAPLIAFLAYLLGAGVTVVLAGLPAALFERLAGHDHTTYGSYLVWLCATAILSLPAAAFAAALLLR
;
A
#
# COMPACT_ATOMS: atom_id res chain seq x y z
N MET A 1 -21.01 7.80 -11.63
CA MET A 1 -19.55 7.65 -11.70
C MET A 1 -19.02 7.66 -10.26
N PRO A 2 -18.14 6.73 -9.86
CA PRO A 2 -17.54 6.78 -8.52
C PRO A 2 -16.85 8.13 -8.32
N GLY A 3 -17.10 8.78 -7.18
CA GLY A 3 -16.48 10.08 -6.87
C GLY A 3 -14.97 9.95 -6.65
N ARG A 4 -14.22 11.03 -6.79
CA ARG A 4 -12.76 11.03 -6.51
C ARG A 4 -12.45 10.45 -5.12
N SER A 5 -13.27 10.80 -4.12
CA SER A 5 -13.16 10.29 -2.75
C SER A 5 -13.29 8.78 -2.64
N SER A 6 -14.16 8.14 -3.44
CA SER A 6 -14.32 6.68 -3.38
C SER A 6 -13.13 5.94 -3.99
N ILE A 7 -12.48 6.49 -5.02
CA ILE A 7 -11.27 5.89 -5.61
C ILE A 7 -10.09 6.02 -4.65
N ILE A 8 -9.91 7.18 -4.00
CA ILE A 8 -8.87 7.35 -2.98
C ILE A 8 -9.09 6.40 -1.81
N LEU A 9 -10.35 6.23 -1.37
CA LEU A 9 -10.68 5.26 -0.33
C LEU A 9 -10.37 3.82 -0.76
N ALA A 10 -10.63 3.47 -2.03
CA ALA A 10 -10.28 2.16 -2.56
C ALA A 10 -8.76 1.95 -2.61
N ILE A 11 -7.99 2.95 -3.03
CA ILE A 11 -6.51 2.91 -3.02
C ILE A 11 -6.00 2.70 -1.59
N ALA A 12 -6.49 3.50 -0.64
CA ALA A 12 -6.08 3.40 0.76
C ALA A 12 -6.44 2.03 1.36
N GLY A 13 -7.67 1.56 1.16
CA GLY A 13 -8.13 0.27 1.63
C GLY A 13 -7.30 -0.88 1.05
N LEU A 14 -7.02 -0.84 -0.25
CA LEU A 14 -6.23 -1.87 -0.92
C LEU A 14 -4.77 -1.88 -0.44
N ALA A 15 -4.17 -0.72 -0.24
CA ALA A 15 -2.83 -0.61 0.32
C ALA A 15 -2.76 -1.09 1.78
N LEU A 16 -3.79 -0.83 2.59
CA LEU A 16 -3.88 -1.36 3.96
C LEU A 16 -3.97 -2.89 3.97
N ILE A 17 -4.82 -3.46 3.10
CA ILE A 17 -4.91 -4.91 2.90
C ILE A 17 -3.55 -5.46 2.45
N ASN A 18 -2.85 -4.78 1.54
CA ASN A 18 -1.52 -5.18 1.11
C ASN A 18 -0.52 -5.16 2.27
N GLY A 19 -0.47 -4.08 3.04
CA GLY A 19 0.42 -3.97 4.19
C GLY A 19 0.20 -5.07 5.23
N LEU A 20 -1.05 -5.52 5.40
CA LEU A 20 -1.41 -6.57 6.34
C LEU A 20 -1.08 -7.99 5.84
N PHE A 21 -1.38 -8.29 4.58
CA PHE A 21 -1.35 -9.65 4.05
C PHE A 21 -0.19 -9.95 3.11
N ASN A 22 0.63 -8.97 2.73
CA ASN A 22 1.71 -9.19 1.77
C ASN A 22 2.94 -9.85 2.42
N PRO A 23 3.21 -11.14 2.14
CA PRO A 23 4.31 -11.86 2.78
C PRO A 23 5.69 -11.31 2.37
N LEU A 24 5.76 -10.58 1.26
CA LEU A 24 7.01 -10.00 0.74
C LEU A 24 7.34 -8.64 1.36
N LEU A 25 6.39 -7.98 2.04
CA LEU A 25 6.62 -6.70 2.69
C LEU A 25 6.85 -6.84 4.20
N LEU A 26 6.20 -7.82 4.83
CA LEU A 26 6.22 -7.95 6.30
C LEU A 26 7.62 -8.08 6.91
N PRO A 27 8.54 -8.93 6.41
CA PRO A 27 9.88 -9.02 6.98
C PRO A 27 10.65 -7.70 6.93
N GLN A 28 10.56 -6.99 5.80
CA GLN A 28 11.31 -5.77 5.52
C GLN A 28 10.74 -4.58 6.30
N THR A 29 9.41 -4.46 6.36
CA THR A 29 8.77 -3.38 7.13
C THR A 29 8.95 -3.61 8.62
N SER A 30 8.91 -4.86 9.09
CA SER A 30 9.21 -5.19 10.48
C SER A 30 10.66 -4.89 10.83
N ALA A 31 11.62 -5.27 9.98
CA ALA A 31 13.02 -4.93 10.17
C ALA A 31 13.26 -3.42 10.20
N ALA A 32 12.62 -2.66 9.29
CA ALA A 32 12.68 -1.20 9.30
C ALA A 32 12.14 -0.62 10.61
N ILE A 33 10.96 -1.06 11.09
CA ILE A 33 10.44 -0.60 12.38
C ILE A 33 11.38 -0.95 13.53
N ILE A 34 11.97 -2.15 13.54
CA ILE A 34 12.90 -2.54 14.61
C ILE A 34 14.14 -1.62 14.65
N LEU A 35 14.65 -1.23 13.48
CA LEU A 35 15.82 -0.37 13.35
C LEU A 35 15.53 1.10 13.66
N LEU A 36 14.37 1.61 13.25
CA LEU A 36 14.00 3.02 13.37
C LEU A 36 13.27 3.35 14.68
N ALA A 37 12.62 2.38 15.31
CA ALA A 37 11.80 2.65 16.48
C ALA A 37 12.67 2.81 17.74
N PRO A 38 12.43 3.86 18.56
CA PRO A 38 13.06 3.97 19.86
C PRO A 38 12.73 2.76 20.74
N GLY A 39 13.70 2.32 21.55
CA GLY A 39 13.63 1.05 22.30
C GLY A 39 12.41 0.87 23.22
N LEU A 40 11.66 1.93 23.53
CA LEU A 40 10.40 1.86 24.28
C LEU A 40 9.25 1.28 23.42
N LEU A 41 9.22 1.57 22.11
CA LEU A 41 8.22 1.04 21.17
C LEU A 41 8.50 -0.44 20.81
N LEU A 42 9.73 -0.89 20.98
CA LEU A 42 10.14 -2.28 20.70
C LEU A 42 9.69 -3.28 21.78
N ARG A 43 9.17 -2.81 22.92
CA ARG A 43 8.73 -3.67 24.02
C ARG A 43 7.40 -4.38 23.74
N SER A 44 6.68 -3.99 22.69
CA SER A 44 5.38 -4.56 22.31
C SER A 44 5.44 -5.14 20.90
N ALA A 45 5.48 -6.47 20.80
CA ALA A 45 5.42 -7.16 19.50
C ALA A 45 4.16 -6.81 18.68
N PRO A 46 2.94 -6.68 19.28
CA PRO A 46 1.76 -6.22 18.54
C PRO A 46 1.92 -4.81 17.97
N LEU A 47 2.59 -3.90 18.69
CA LEU A 47 2.83 -2.55 18.21
C LEU A 47 3.81 -2.52 17.03
N ILE A 48 4.89 -3.31 17.10
CA ILE A 48 5.84 -3.44 15.99
C ILE A 48 5.12 -3.97 14.74
N ALA A 49 4.31 -5.02 14.88
CA ALA A 49 3.55 -5.58 13.78
C ALA A 49 2.58 -4.56 13.17
N PHE A 50 1.82 -3.84 14.00
CA PHE A 50 0.91 -2.79 13.52
C PHE A 50 1.65 -1.69 12.74
N LEU A 51 2.78 -1.20 13.26
CA LEU A 51 3.59 -0.20 12.58
C LEU A 51 4.20 -0.73 11.28
N ALA A 52 4.60 -2.00 11.26
CA ALA A 52 5.12 -2.66 10.06
C ALA A 52 4.04 -2.78 8.97
N TYR A 53 2.79 -3.11 9.32
CA TYR A 53 1.66 -3.13 8.40
C TYR A 53 1.36 -1.73 7.85
N LEU A 54 1.35 -0.73 8.73
CA LEU A 54 1.10 0.65 8.34
C LEU A 54 2.20 1.19 7.41
N LEU A 55 3.46 0.87 7.71
CA LEU A 55 4.60 1.22 6.86
C LEU A 55 4.51 0.51 5.50
N GLY A 56 4.16 -0.79 5.48
CA GLY A 56 3.95 -1.54 4.24
C GLY A 56 2.84 -0.96 3.37
N ALA A 57 1.74 -0.53 3.99
CA ALA A 57 0.67 0.18 3.31
C ALA A 57 1.15 1.53 2.73
N GLY A 58 1.88 2.32 3.52
CA GLY A 58 2.46 3.58 3.07
C GLY A 58 3.42 3.41 1.89
N VAL A 59 4.32 2.43 1.96
CA VAL A 59 5.21 2.05 0.85
C VAL A 59 4.42 1.71 -0.41
N THR A 60 3.34 0.92 -0.27
CA THR A 60 2.47 0.55 -1.39
C THR A 60 1.83 1.79 -2.03
N VAL A 61 1.25 2.68 -1.23
CA VAL A 61 0.60 3.92 -1.71
C VAL A 61 1.60 4.79 -2.47
N VAL A 62 2.79 5.01 -1.90
CA VAL A 62 3.84 5.83 -2.51
C VAL A 62 4.33 5.21 -3.82
N LEU A 63 4.68 3.93 -3.82
CA LEU A 63 5.17 3.24 -5.01
C LEU A 63 4.12 3.18 -6.12
N ALA A 64 2.85 2.97 -5.77
CA ALA A 64 1.74 3.02 -6.73
C ALA A 64 1.46 4.44 -7.26
N GLY A 65 1.82 5.48 -6.49
CA GLY A 65 1.66 6.87 -6.90
C GLY A 65 2.66 7.31 -7.98
N LEU A 66 3.85 6.69 -8.05
CA LEU A 66 4.85 6.98 -9.07
C LEU A 66 4.31 6.84 -10.51
N PRO A 67 3.72 5.70 -10.93
CA PRO A 67 3.20 5.56 -12.29
C PRO A 67 2.05 6.53 -12.58
N ALA A 68 1.22 6.88 -11.58
CA ALA A 68 0.17 7.88 -11.74
C ALA A 68 0.74 9.28 -12.00
N ALA A 69 1.77 9.67 -11.26
CA ALA A 69 2.47 10.95 -11.47
C ALA A 69 3.21 10.98 -12.81
N LEU A 70 3.78 9.85 -13.25
CA LEU A 70 4.38 9.75 -14.59
C LEU A 70 3.34 9.88 -15.69
N PHE A 71 2.18 9.23 -15.55
CA PHE A 71 1.07 9.36 -16.49
C PHE A 71 0.63 10.83 -16.65
N GLU A 72 0.51 11.59 -15.56
CA GLU A 72 0.18 13.01 -15.62
C GLU A 72 1.21 13.83 -16.39
N ARG A 73 2.49 13.62 -16.08
CA ARG A 73 3.60 14.34 -16.71
C ARG A 73 3.68 14.04 -18.20
N LEU A 74 3.50 12.79 -18.60
CA LEU A 74 3.55 12.38 -20.01
C LEU A 74 2.32 12.88 -20.81
N ALA A 75 1.17 12.99 -20.16
CA ALA A 75 -0.05 13.50 -20.78
C ALA A 75 -0.16 15.03 -20.78
N GLY A 76 0.76 15.75 -20.12
CA GLY A 76 0.76 17.21 -20.07
C GLY A 76 -0.39 17.79 -19.22
N HIS A 77 -0.87 17.04 -18.22
CA HIS A 77 -1.93 17.53 -17.34
C HIS A 77 -1.36 18.38 -16.19
N ASP A 78 -1.86 19.61 -16.04
CA ASP A 78 -1.47 20.51 -14.94
C ASP A 78 -2.15 20.18 -13.60
N HIS A 79 -3.14 19.28 -13.61
CA HIS A 79 -3.91 18.89 -12.44
C HIS A 79 -4.21 17.39 -12.46
N THR A 80 -4.38 16.81 -11.28
CA THR A 80 -4.75 15.40 -11.16
C THR A 80 -6.10 15.12 -11.80
N THR A 81 -6.08 14.22 -12.78
CA THR A 81 -7.26 13.83 -13.54
C THR A 81 -7.86 12.55 -12.99
N TYR A 82 -9.10 12.26 -13.40
CA TYR A 82 -9.72 10.97 -13.13
C TYR A 82 -8.88 9.80 -13.65
N GLY A 83 -8.20 9.98 -14.80
CA GLY A 83 -7.30 8.99 -15.37
C GLY A 83 -6.14 8.64 -14.45
N SER A 84 -5.52 9.64 -13.82
CA SER A 84 -4.42 9.42 -12.88
C SER A 84 -4.84 8.59 -11.66
N TYR A 85 -6.04 8.84 -11.13
CA TYR A 85 -6.58 8.05 -10.02
C TYR A 85 -6.81 6.59 -10.40
N LEU A 86 -7.24 6.31 -11.64
CA LEU A 86 -7.36 4.94 -12.14
C LEU A 86 -6.00 4.28 -12.31
N VAL A 87 -5.00 4.99 -12.84
CA VAL A 87 -3.63 4.48 -12.93
C VAL A 87 -3.08 4.14 -11.55
N TRP A 88 -3.31 5.02 -10.56
CA TRP A 88 -2.90 4.78 -9.18
C TRP A 88 -3.61 3.55 -8.57
N LEU A 89 -4.91 3.43 -8.78
CA LEU A 89 -5.69 2.27 -8.33
C LEU A 89 -5.19 0.97 -8.95
N CYS A 90 -4.96 0.95 -10.27
CA CYS A 90 -4.43 -0.21 -10.98
C CYS A 90 -3.03 -0.59 -10.48
N ALA A 91 -2.14 0.39 -10.32
CA ALA A 91 -0.80 0.15 -9.78
C ALA A 91 -0.86 -0.41 -8.35
N THR A 92 -1.75 0.14 -7.51
CA THR A 92 -1.97 -0.36 -6.14
C THR A 92 -2.47 -1.80 -6.17
N ALA A 93 -3.40 -2.13 -7.07
CA ALA A 93 -3.93 -3.48 -7.23
C ALA A 93 -2.86 -4.48 -7.68
N ILE A 94 -2.01 -4.10 -8.64
CA ILE A 94 -0.89 -4.93 -9.09
C ILE A 94 0.10 -5.19 -7.94
N LEU A 95 0.47 -4.14 -7.19
CA LEU A 95 1.35 -4.30 -6.02
C LEU A 95 0.71 -5.13 -4.89
N SER A 96 -0.61 -5.28 -4.92
CA SER A 96 -1.38 -6.05 -3.92
C SER A 96 -1.61 -7.51 -4.30
N LEU A 97 -1.12 -7.95 -5.46
CA LEU A 97 -1.28 -9.34 -5.90
C LEU A 97 -0.67 -10.38 -4.94
N PRO A 98 0.52 -10.18 -4.35
CA PRO A 98 1.07 -11.15 -3.39
C PRO A 98 0.21 -11.29 -2.14
N ALA A 99 -0.38 -10.18 -1.66
CA ALA A 99 -1.32 -10.20 -0.54
C ALA A 99 -2.60 -10.95 -0.91
N ALA A 100 -3.16 -10.71 -2.09
CA ALA A 100 -4.33 -11.42 -2.57
C ALA A 100 -4.08 -12.93 -2.73
N ALA A 101 -2.92 -13.31 -3.27
CA ALA A 101 -2.53 -14.71 -3.41
C ALA A 101 -2.38 -15.40 -2.05
N PHE A 102 -1.77 -14.71 -1.07
CA PHE A 102 -1.65 -15.22 0.30
C PHE A 102 -3.03 -15.38 0.97
N ALA A 103 -3.90 -14.37 0.87
CA ALA A 103 -5.25 -14.43 1.43
C ALA A 103 -6.10 -15.55 0.78
N ALA A 104 -6.00 -15.72 -0.55
CA ALA A 104 -6.67 -16.82 -1.25
C ALA A 104 -6.15 -18.19 -0.78
N ALA A 105 -4.84 -18.34 -0.61
CA ALA A 105 -4.26 -19.56 -0.09
C ALA A 105 -4.69 -19.88 1.36
N LEU A 106 -4.99 -18.85 2.16
CA LEU A 106 -5.51 -19.02 3.52
C LEU A 106 -6.98 -19.47 3.54
N LEU A 107 -7.81 -18.93 2.64
CA LEU A 107 -9.26 -19.19 2.60
C LEU A 107 -9.64 -20.49 1.86
N LEU A 108 -8.80 -20.96 0.95
CA LEU A 108 -9.03 -22.17 0.15
C LEU A 108 -8.38 -23.43 0.76
N ARG A 109 -7.80 -23.30 1.95
CA ARG A 109 -7.29 -24.41 2.76
C ARG A 109 -8.32 -24.82 3.80
#